data_AF-A0A243SDP5-F1
#
_entry.id   AF-A0A243SDP5-F1
#
_cell.length_a   1.000
_cell.length_b   1.000
_cell.length_c   1.000
_cell.angle_alpha   90.00
_cell.angle_beta   90.00
_cell.angle_gamma   90.00
#
_symmetry.space_group_name_H-M   'P 1'
#
loop_
_entity.id
_entity.type
_entity.pdbx_description
1 polymer ?
#
loop_
_entity_poly.entity_id
_entity_poly.type
_entity_poly.pdbx_seq_one_letter_code
_entity_poly.pdbx_strand_id
1 'polypeptide(L)'
;FKLIKNDKPFYTYNGKVQFEGDPLDSTFLLNYFKKLKLIEQYFNVKFKNIDSNQINENIVEQVMAYIEKRVLKVKFEGLNFMNENKEERDYILETCKEKGVFLISENIKSTYCLHGLDFETGYLNQIIEDAYIVNTEDLINNITNKVEIKSRTESMQIEFSDEQDMLIKQ
;
A
#
# COMPACT_ATOMS: atom_id res chain seq x y z
N PHE A 1 5.70 -1.30 -2.37
CA PHE A 1 5.19 -2.39 -3.22
C PHE A 1 6.19 -2.68 -4.35
N LYS A 2 6.08 -3.86 -4.95
CA LYS A 2 7.00 -4.43 -5.94
C LYS A 2 6.21 -4.79 -7.20
N LEU A 3 6.45 -4.11 -8.32
CA LEU A 3 5.81 -4.46 -9.59
C LEU A 3 6.67 -5.53 -10.28
N ILE A 4 6.05 -6.65 -10.65
CA ILE A 4 6.69 -7.79 -11.29
C ILE A 4 6.13 -7.93 -12.71
N LYS A 5 7.02 -8.00 -13.70
CA LYS A 5 6.69 -8.33 -15.10
C LYS A 5 7.63 -9.45 -15.53
N ASN A 6 7.09 -10.55 -16.04
CA ASN A 6 7.85 -11.75 -16.44
C ASN A 6 8.74 -12.31 -15.32
N ASP A 7 8.18 -12.50 -14.12
CA ASP A 7 8.90 -13.01 -12.93
C ASP A 7 10.13 -12.19 -12.50
N LYS A 8 10.28 -10.97 -13.02
CA LYS A 8 11.34 -10.05 -12.64
C LYS A 8 10.77 -8.78 -11.99
N PRO A 9 11.28 -8.38 -10.83
CA PRO A 9 10.94 -7.09 -10.24
C PRO A 9 11.50 -5.97 -11.11
N PHE A 10 10.67 -5.01 -11.51
CA PHE A 10 11.14 -3.87 -12.31
C PHE A 10 10.95 -2.51 -11.64
N TYR A 11 10.28 -2.45 -10.47
CA TYR A 11 10.12 -1.22 -9.71
C TYR A 11 10.04 -1.50 -8.19
N THR A 12 10.61 -0.59 -7.40
CA THR A 12 10.54 -0.62 -5.93
C THR A 12 10.25 0.78 -5.43
N TYR A 13 9.08 0.98 -4.82
CA TYR A 13 8.73 2.24 -4.15
C TYR A 13 9.22 2.20 -2.70
N ASN A 14 10.20 3.05 -2.37
CA ASN A 14 10.67 3.30 -1.01
C ASN A 14 10.00 4.56 -0.45
N GLY A 15 8.70 4.52 -0.18
CA GLY A 15 8.05 5.57 0.59
C GLY A 15 8.50 5.49 2.05
N LYS A 16 9.25 6.49 2.53
CA LYS A 16 9.49 6.67 3.97
C LYS A 16 8.34 7.50 4.53
N VAL A 17 7.44 6.87 5.27
CA VAL A 17 6.54 7.60 6.17
C VAL A 17 7.39 8.07 7.35
N GLN A 18 7.62 9.38 7.43
CA GLN A 18 8.22 10.01 8.61
C GLN A 18 7.10 10.32 9.60
N PHE A 19 7.18 9.72 10.79
CA PHE A 19 6.38 10.17 11.93
C PHE A 19 7.16 11.25 12.69
N GLU A 20 6.53 12.40 12.91
CA GLU A 20 7.04 13.43 13.81
C GLU A 20 6.71 13.05 15.26
N GLY A 21 7.73 12.66 16.03
CA GLY A 21 7.61 12.36 17.47
C GLY A 21 8.89 11.72 18.02
N ASP A 22 9.17 11.90 19.31
CA ASP A 22 10.27 11.20 19.98
C ASP A 22 9.92 9.69 20.09
N PRO A 23 10.65 8.77 19.43
CA PRO A 23 10.36 7.33 19.47
C PRO A 23 10.55 6.70 20.86
N LEU A 24 11.02 7.47 21.85
CA LEU A 24 11.11 7.10 23.25
C LEU A 24 10.11 7.85 24.15
N ASP A 25 9.17 8.61 23.58
CA ASP A 25 8.05 9.12 24.36
C ASP A 25 7.27 7.96 24.99
N SER A 26 7.07 8.05 26.31
CA SER A 26 6.32 7.08 27.10
C SER A 26 4.92 6.79 26.56
N THR A 27 4.25 7.79 25.98
CA THR A 27 2.92 7.62 25.38
C THR A 27 2.99 6.79 24.11
N PHE A 28 3.94 7.12 23.23
CA PHE A 28 4.21 6.34 22.02
C PHE A 28 4.57 4.89 22.35
N LEU A 29 5.54 4.66 23.24
CA LEU A 29 5.96 3.32 23.63
C LEU A 29 4.80 2.51 24.24
N LEU A 30 4.00 3.12 25.11
CA LEU A 30 2.82 2.46 25.68
C LEU A 30 1.82 2.05 24.60
N ASN A 31 1.54 2.92 23.63
CA ASN A 31 0.64 2.60 22.53
C ASN A 31 1.22 1.47 21.66
N TYR A 32 2.50 1.57 21.33
CA TYR A 32 3.24 0.57 20.57
C TYR A 32 3.16 -0.82 21.21
N PHE A 33 3.49 -0.92 22.51
CA PHE A 33 3.44 -2.20 23.23
C PHE A 33 2.01 -2.74 23.40
N LYS A 34 0.99 -1.87 23.54
CA LYS A 34 -0.41 -2.30 23.54
C LYS A 34 -0.79 -2.96 22.20
N LYS A 35 -0.41 -2.35 21.08
CA LYS A 35 -0.64 -2.92 19.74
C LYS A 35 0.12 -4.24 19.57
N LEU A 36 1.40 -4.31 19.98
CA LEU A 36 2.13 -5.58 19.97
C LEU A 36 1.42 -6.66 20.77
N LYS A 37 0.80 -6.31 21.91
CA LYS A 37 0.06 -7.30 22.72
C LYS A 37 -1.17 -7.86 22.00
N LEU A 38 -1.87 -7.04 21.23
CA LEU A 38 -3.00 -7.49 20.40
C LEU A 38 -2.51 -8.40 19.26
N ILE A 39 -1.38 -8.07 18.64
CA ILE A 39 -0.73 -8.92 17.62
C ILE A 39 -0.36 -10.29 18.21
N GLU A 40 0.26 -10.33 19.39
CA GLU A 40 0.57 -11.60 20.08
C GLU A 40 -0.67 -12.47 20.29
N GLN A 41 -1.78 -11.85 20.72
CA GLN A 41 -3.02 -12.57 21.00
C GLN A 41 -3.65 -13.12 19.72
N TYR A 42 -3.73 -12.31 18.66
CA TYR A 42 -4.35 -12.70 17.40
C TYR A 42 -3.58 -13.85 16.73
N PHE A 43 -2.26 -13.75 16.65
CA PHE A 43 -1.41 -14.75 16.00
C PHE A 43 -0.98 -15.88 16.94
N ASN A 44 -1.36 -15.83 18.22
CA ASN A 44 -0.95 -16.79 19.25
C ASN A 44 0.59 -16.96 19.35
N VAL A 45 1.31 -15.84 19.32
CA VAL A 45 2.77 -15.78 19.45
C VAL A 45 3.18 -14.98 20.69
N LYS A 46 4.49 -14.97 20.99
CA LYS A 46 5.06 -14.10 22.03
C LYS A 46 6.32 -13.43 21.50
N PHE A 47 6.34 -12.11 21.51
CA PHE A 47 7.56 -11.36 21.23
C PHE A 47 8.59 -11.62 22.33
N LYS A 48 9.84 -11.74 21.92
CA LYS A 48 11.00 -11.84 22.81
C LYS A 48 12.08 -10.93 22.28
N ASN A 49 12.89 -10.37 23.18
CA ASN A 49 14.05 -9.53 22.81
C ASN A 49 13.67 -8.39 21.86
N ILE A 50 12.61 -7.65 22.20
CA ILE A 50 12.16 -6.48 21.43
C ILE A 50 13.33 -5.50 21.32
N ASP A 51 13.77 -5.25 20.08
CA ASP A 51 14.87 -4.35 19.78
C ASP A 51 14.28 -2.95 19.55
N SER A 52 14.67 -1.98 20.38
CA SER A 52 14.18 -0.60 20.24
C SER A 52 14.58 0.03 18.91
N ASN A 53 15.66 -0.45 18.27
CA ASN A 53 16.08 0.00 16.94
C ASN A 53 15.20 -0.56 15.82
N GLN A 54 14.38 -1.57 16.11
CA GLN A 54 13.44 -2.19 15.18
C GLN A 54 12.00 -1.70 15.41
N ILE A 55 11.79 -0.72 16.28
CA ILE A 55 10.48 -0.09 16.44
C ILE A 55 10.07 0.55 15.13
N ASN A 56 8.97 0.06 14.58
CA ASN A 56 8.40 0.55 13.33
C ASN A 56 6.87 0.61 13.47
N GLU A 57 6.35 1.82 13.74
CA GLU A 57 4.91 2.02 13.89
C GLU A 57 4.14 1.74 12.60
N ASN A 58 4.72 2.01 11.42
CA ASN A 58 4.04 1.74 10.15
C ASN A 58 3.70 0.27 9.98
N ILE A 59 4.66 -0.61 10.28
CA ILE A 59 4.45 -2.05 10.14
C ILE A 59 3.43 -2.52 11.19
N VAL A 60 3.53 -2.04 12.43
CA VAL A 60 2.54 -2.36 13.46
C VAL A 60 1.14 -1.90 13.04
N GLU A 61 0.99 -0.69 12.50
CA GLU A 61 -0.29 -0.17 12.00
C GLU A 61 -0.86 -1.01 10.86
N GLN A 62 -0.02 -1.51 9.95
CA GLN A 62 -0.45 -2.37 8.85
C GLN A 62 -0.94 -3.74 9.36
N VAL A 63 -0.20 -4.36 10.29
CA VAL A 63 -0.64 -5.62 10.92
C VAL A 63 -1.92 -5.40 11.73
N MET A 64 -2.02 -4.31 12.49
CA MET A 64 -3.23 -3.96 13.24
C MET A 64 -4.42 -3.71 12.32
N ALA A 65 -4.23 -3.03 11.19
CA ALA A 65 -5.29 -2.80 10.21
C ALA A 65 -5.88 -4.10 9.66
N TYR A 66 -5.02 -5.11 9.44
CA TYR A 66 -5.48 -6.45 9.07
C TYR A 66 -6.26 -7.14 10.19
N ILE A 67 -5.75 -7.11 11.43
CA ILE A 67 -6.42 -7.71 12.61
C ILE A 67 -7.81 -7.09 12.83
N GLU A 68 -7.90 -5.76 12.74
CA GLU A 68 -9.11 -4.98 13.03
C GLU A 68 -10.04 -4.84 11.82
N LYS A 69 -9.63 -5.34 10.65
CA LYS A 69 -10.35 -5.21 9.36
C LYS A 69 -10.73 -3.76 9.06
N ARG A 70 -9.77 -2.84 9.25
CA ARG A 70 -9.95 -1.41 8.99
C ARG A 70 -9.10 -0.93 7.82
N VAL A 71 -9.59 0.13 7.18
CA VAL A 71 -8.90 0.82 6.09
C VAL A 71 -7.91 1.84 6.65
N LEU A 72 -6.70 1.87 6.10
CA LEU A 72 -5.69 2.89 6.38
C LEU A 72 -5.73 3.97 5.31
N LYS A 73 -5.85 5.24 5.70
CA LYS A 73 -5.66 6.36 4.78
C LYS A 73 -4.22 6.86 4.88
N VAL A 74 -3.48 6.80 3.78
CA VAL A 74 -2.08 7.22 3.69
C VAL A 74 -1.88 8.28 2.63
N LYS A 75 -0.79 9.06 2.75
CA LYS A 75 -0.39 10.02 1.71
C LYS A 75 0.01 9.28 0.43
N PHE A 76 -0.44 9.78 -0.71
CA PHE A 76 -0.14 9.23 -2.04
C PHE A 76 0.54 10.30 -2.91
N GLU A 77 1.79 10.03 -3.27
CA GLU A 77 2.62 10.96 -4.06
C GLU A 77 2.45 10.80 -5.57
N GLY A 78 1.73 9.76 -5.99
CA GLY A 78 1.53 9.41 -7.39
C GLY A 78 2.13 8.06 -7.76
N LEU A 79 1.66 7.51 -8.87
CA LEU A 79 2.13 6.26 -9.45
C LEU A 79 2.50 6.51 -10.92
N ASN A 80 3.70 6.08 -11.29
CA ASN A 80 4.17 6.19 -12.66
C ASN A 80 4.59 4.81 -13.18
N PHE A 81 4.14 4.44 -14.36
CA PHE A 81 4.56 3.19 -15.01
C PHE A 81 4.55 3.30 -16.53
N MET A 82 5.33 2.44 -17.19
CA MET A 82 5.33 2.32 -18.64
C MET A 82 4.28 1.28 -19.07
N ASN A 83 3.39 1.66 -19.98
CA ASN A 83 2.48 0.71 -20.62
C ASN A 83 2.59 0.78 -22.15
N GLU A 84 3.22 -0.24 -22.73
CA GLU A 84 3.40 -0.36 -24.18
C GLU A 84 2.13 -0.84 -24.88
N ASN A 85 1.19 -1.47 -24.15
CA ASN A 85 -0.08 -1.94 -24.69
C ASN A 85 -1.07 -0.78 -24.83
N LYS A 86 -1.41 -0.43 -26.08
CA LYS A 86 -2.31 0.67 -26.38
C LYS A 86 -3.74 0.42 -25.88
N GLU A 87 -4.27 -0.80 -26.01
CA GLU A 87 -5.64 -1.11 -25.59
C GLU A 87 -5.80 -0.94 -24.07
N GLU A 88 -4.82 -1.40 -23.29
CA GLU A 88 -4.80 -1.19 -21.85
C GLU A 88 -4.67 0.28 -21.47
N ARG A 89 -3.83 1.05 -22.19
CA ARG A 89 -3.71 2.50 -21.95
C ARG A 89 -5.02 3.22 -22.25
N ASP A 90 -5.66 2.92 -23.37
CA ASP A 90 -6.91 3.55 -23.77
C ASP A 90 -8.02 3.22 -22.75
N TYR A 91 -8.04 1.99 -22.23
CA TYR A 91 -8.92 1.59 -21.13
C TYR A 91 -8.65 2.39 -19.84
N ILE A 92 -7.40 2.48 -19.39
CA ILE A 92 -7.01 3.27 -18.20
C ILE A 92 -7.41 4.74 -18.36
N LEU A 93 -7.19 5.31 -19.54
CA LEU A 93 -7.58 6.68 -19.88
C LEU A 93 -9.09 6.88 -19.78
N GLU A 94 -9.89 5.93 -20.25
CA GLU A 94 -11.35 5.98 -20.18
C GLU A 94 -11.84 5.90 -18.73
N THR A 95 -11.35 4.93 -17.95
CA THR A 95 -11.74 4.74 -16.54
C THR A 95 -11.42 5.97 -15.67
N CYS A 96 -10.34 6.71 -15.97
CA CYS A 96 -9.92 7.85 -15.17
C CYS A 96 -10.58 9.20 -15.56
N LYS A 97 -11.41 9.26 -16.61
CA LYS A 97 -12.03 10.52 -17.07
C LYS A 97 -13.08 11.06 -16.10
N GLU A 98 -13.86 10.20 -15.47
CA GLU A 98 -15.01 10.57 -14.63
C GLU A 98 -14.81 10.09 -13.19
N LYS A 99 -13.85 10.68 -12.46
CA LYS A 99 -13.51 10.28 -11.08
C LYS A 99 -13.27 8.77 -10.97
N GLY A 100 -12.16 8.32 -11.56
CA GLY A 100 -11.80 6.92 -11.53
C GLY A 100 -11.44 6.48 -10.11
N VAL A 101 -12.03 5.37 -9.67
CA VAL A 101 -11.47 4.59 -8.58
C VAL A 101 -10.36 3.72 -9.19
N PHE A 102 -9.13 3.92 -8.75
CA PHE A 102 -8.01 3.08 -9.16
C PHE A 102 -7.70 2.08 -8.05
N LEU A 103 -7.83 0.79 -8.35
CA LEU A 103 -7.58 -0.31 -7.42
C LEU A 103 -6.34 -1.09 -7.87
N ILE A 104 -5.40 -1.28 -6.95
CA ILE A 104 -4.19 -2.08 -7.12
C ILE A 104 -4.20 -3.16 -6.05
N SER A 105 -4.28 -4.42 -6.47
CA SER A 105 -4.26 -5.57 -5.56
C SER A 105 -3.01 -6.41 -5.78
N GLU A 106 -2.32 -6.78 -4.71
CA GLU A 106 -1.23 -7.75 -4.77
C GLU A 106 -1.80 -9.17 -4.90
N ASN A 107 -1.17 -10.01 -5.72
CA ASN A 107 -1.57 -11.40 -5.94
C ASN A 107 -0.97 -12.38 -4.91
N ILE A 108 -0.16 -11.86 -3.99
CA ILE A 108 0.45 -12.59 -2.90
C ILE A 108 0.05 -11.94 -1.58
N LYS A 109 -0.07 -12.76 -0.55
CA LYS A 109 -0.29 -12.25 0.80
C LYS A 109 0.91 -11.45 1.27
N SER A 110 0.63 -10.30 1.89
CA SER A 110 1.67 -9.45 2.46
C SER A 110 2.23 -10.11 3.71
N THR A 111 3.56 -10.11 3.88
CA THR A 111 4.20 -10.59 5.12
C THR A 111 5.04 -9.48 5.73
N TYR A 112 4.85 -9.26 7.03
CA TYR A 112 5.52 -8.20 7.77
C TYR A 112 6.40 -8.77 8.87
N CYS A 113 7.65 -8.33 8.94
CA CYS A 113 8.57 -8.73 9.99
C CYS A 113 8.54 -7.71 11.14
N LEU A 114 8.23 -8.16 12.34
CA LEU A 114 8.27 -7.37 13.57
C LEU A 114 9.08 -8.12 14.63
N HIS A 115 10.15 -7.51 15.14
CA HIS A 115 10.99 -8.07 16.23
C HIS A 115 11.38 -9.53 16.01
N GLY A 116 11.78 -9.87 14.78
CA GLY A 116 12.21 -11.21 14.39
C GLY A 116 11.11 -12.25 14.21
N LEU A 117 9.83 -11.83 14.17
CA LEU A 117 8.70 -12.68 13.83
C LEU A 117 8.03 -12.19 12.54
N ASP A 118 7.70 -13.13 11.66
CA ASP A 118 6.99 -12.86 10.41
C ASP A 118 5.49 -13.06 10.60
N PHE A 119 4.71 -12.07 10.16
CA PHE A 119 3.27 -12.03 10.23
C PHE A 119 2.70 -12.00 8.82
N GLU A 120 2.13 -13.11 8.37
CA GLU A 120 1.33 -13.15 7.16
C GLU A 120 0.03 -12.37 7.40
N THR A 121 -0.14 -11.31 6.63
CA THR A 121 -1.37 -10.53 6.50
C THR A 121 -2.08 -10.93 5.20
N GLY A 122 -3.32 -10.48 5.03
CA GLY A 122 -4.08 -10.76 3.81
C GLY A 122 -3.46 -10.22 2.51
N TYR A 123 -4.21 -10.32 1.42
CA TYR A 123 -3.91 -9.65 0.16
C TYR A 123 -4.04 -8.14 0.36
N LEU A 124 -3.00 -7.41 -0.02
CA LEU A 124 -2.97 -5.96 0.12
C LEU A 124 -3.66 -5.33 -1.08
N ASN A 125 -4.68 -4.52 -0.81
CA ASN A 125 -5.36 -3.71 -1.81
C ASN A 125 -5.06 -2.23 -1.54
N GLN A 126 -4.80 -1.49 -2.61
CA GLN A 126 -4.59 -0.06 -2.59
C GLN A 126 -5.66 0.62 -3.44
N ILE A 127 -6.42 1.52 -2.84
CA ILE A 127 -7.56 2.17 -3.49
C ILE A 127 -7.31 3.68 -3.55
N ILE A 128 -7.45 4.26 -4.74
CA ILE A 128 -7.38 5.69 -4.98
C ILE A 128 -8.73 6.13 -5.53
N GLU A 129 -9.61 6.66 -4.68
CA GLU A 129 -11.01 6.95 -5.03
C GLU A 129 -11.18 8.13 -6.00
N ASP A 130 -10.16 8.99 -6.11
CA ASP A 130 -10.17 10.23 -6.88
C ASP A 130 -8.97 10.30 -7.83
N ALA A 131 -8.62 9.15 -8.42
CA ALA A 131 -7.51 9.02 -9.33
C ALA A 131 -7.73 9.84 -10.60
N TYR A 132 -6.65 10.45 -11.10
CA TYR A 132 -6.62 11.11 -12.39
C TYR A 132 -5.26 10.94 -13.07
N ILE A 133 -5.26 10.97 -14.40
CA ILE A 133 -4.04 10.86 -15.20
C ILE A 133 -3.55 12.25 -15.55
N VAL A 134 -2.31 12.55 -15.15
CA VAL A 134 -1.70 13.87 -15.29
C VAL A 134 -1.38 14.18 -16.76
N ASN A 135 -0.84 13.21 -17.49
CA ASN A 135 -0.30 13.38 -18.84
C ASN A 135 -1.24 12.83 -19.93
N THR A 136 -2.53 13.10 -19.78
CA THR A 136 -3.59 12.56 -20.66
C THR A 136 -3.38 12.97 -22.13
N GLU A 137 -2.99 14.22 -22.41
CA GLU A 137 -2.75 14.70 -23.78
C GLU A 137 -1.58 13.99 -24.45
N ASP A 138 -0.47 13.79 -23.75
CA ASP A 138 0.71 13.09 -24.28
C ASP A 138 0.39 11.64 -24.62
N LEU A 139 -0.45 10.98 -23.81
CA LEU A 139 -0.89 9.62 -24.05
C LEU A 139 -1.82 9.52 -25.27
N ILE A 140 -2.81 10.42 -25.39
CA ILE A 140 -3.73 10.46 -26.53
C ILE A 140 -2.98 10.73 -27.85
N ASN A 141 -2.00 11.64 -27.80
CA ASN A 141 -1.20 12.01 -28.95
C ASN A 141 -0.05 11.02 -29.25
N ASN A 142 0.07 9.92 -28.48
CA ASN A 142 1.13 8.93 -28.58
C ASN A 142 2.55 9.53 -28.49
N ILE A 143 2.72 10.61 -27.73
CA ILE A 143 4.01 11.25 -27.43
C ILE A 143 4.78 10.40 -26.40
N THR A 144 4.07 9.75 -25.48
CA THR A 144 4.65 8.89 -24.44
C THR A 144 3.81 7.64 -24.20
N ASN A 145 4.44 6.60 -23.66
CA ASN A 145 3.79 5.39 -23.15
C ASN A 145 3.79 5.36 -21.61
N LYS A 146 4.31 6.39 -20.97
CA LYS A 146 4.32 6.53 -19.51
C LYS A 146 2.94 6.97 -19.05
N VAL A 147 2.33 6.25 -18.12
CA VAL A 147 1.09 6.68 -17.44
C VAL A 147 1.46 7.28 -16.09
N GLU A 148 0.97 8.48 -15.80
CA GLU A 148 1.17 9.17 -14.52
C GLU A 148 -0.16 9.36 -13.81
N ILE A 149 -0.37 8.61 -12.73
CA ILE A 149 -1.60 8.65 -11.93
C ILE A 149 -1.35 9.44 -10.65
N LYS A 150 -2.27 10.35 -10.32
CA LYS A 150 -2.30 11.09 -9.05
C LYS A 150 -3.68 11.03 -8.41
N SER A 151 -3.74 11.34 -7.11
CA SER A 151 -4.97 11.54 -6.35
C SER A 151 -5.23 13.04 -6.22
N ARG A 152 -6.50 13.47 -6.28
CA ARG A 152 -6.88 14.88 -6.04
C ARG A 152 -6.74 15.27 -4.56
N THR A 153 -6.91 14.32 -3.67
CA THR A 153 -6.78 14.46 -2.22
C THR A 153 -5.38 14.10 -1.71
N GLU A 154 -4.45 13.79 -2.61
CA GLU A 154 -3.09 13.32 -2.27
C GLU A 154 -3.11 12.11 -1.33
N SER A 155 -4.14 11.25 -1.45
CA SER A 155 -4.35 10.15 -0.53
C SER A 155 -4.70 8.84 -1.22
N MET A 156 -4.42 7.76 -0.53
CA MET A 156 -4.72 6.39 -0.94
C MET A 156 -5.19 5.62 0.29
N GLN A 157 -6.10 4.69 0.07
CA GLN A 157 -6.57 3.75 1.07
C GLN A 157 -5.80 2.44 0.93
N ILE A 158 -5.42 1.83 2.05
CA ILE A 158 -4.84 0.48 2.11
C ILE A 158 -5.80 -0.37 2.92
N GLU A 159 -6.19 -1.50 2.37
CA GLU A 159 -6.98 -2.52 3.04
C GLU A 159 -6.34 -3.90 2.83
N PHE A 160 -6.76 -4.85 3.66
CA PHE A 160 -6.28 -6.23 3.60
C PHE A 160 -7.47 -7.20 3.55
N SER A 161 -7.51 -8.06 2.55
CA SER A 161 -8.54 -9.10 2.41
C SER A 161 -7.97 -10.51 2.61
N ASP A 162 -8.77 -11.43 3.15
CA ASP A 162 -8.35 -12.83 3.32
C ASP A 162 -8.43 -13.61 2.01
N GLU A 163 -9.27 -13.15 1.08
CA GLU A 163 -9.45 -13.69 -0.26
C GLU A 163 -8.72 -12.84 -1.29
N GLN A 164 -8.25 -13.47 -2.36
CA GLN A 164 -7.61 -12.74 -3.43
C GLN A 164 -8.67 -11.94 -4.20
N ASP A 165 -8.75 -10.64 -3.91
CA ASP A 165 -9.52 -9.72 -4.72
C ASP A 165 -8.78 -9.45 -6.02
N MET A 166 -9.02 -10.27 -7.05
CA MET A 166 -8.71 -9.86 -8.42
C MET A 166 -9.81 -8.89 -8.88
N LEU A 167 -9.69 -7.63 -8.50
CA LEU A 167 -10.68 -6.62 -8.87
C LEU A 167 -10.00 -5.44 -9.55
N ILE A 168 -9.88 -5.50 -10.88
CA ILE A 168 -10.16 -4.30 -11.68
C ILE A 168 -11.68 -4.26 -11.76
N LYS A 169 -12.33 -3.57 -10.82
CA LYS A 169 -13.80 -3.49 -10.79
C LYS A 169 -14.26 -2.29 -11.62
N GLN A 170 -15.19 -2.63 -12.50
CA GLN A 170 -15.85 -1.86 -13.56
C GLN A 170 -16.47 -0.56 -13.10
#